data_AF-A0A7C2GJI0-F1
#
_entry.id   AF-A0A7C2GJI0-F1
#
_cell.length_a   1.000
_cell.length_b   1.000
_cell.length_c   1.000
_cell.angle_alpha   90.00
_cell.angle_beta   90.00
_cell.angle_gamma   90.00
#
_symmetry.space_group_name_H-M   'P 1'
#
loop_
_entity.id
_entity.type
_entity.pdbx_description
1 polymer ?
#
loop_
_entity_poly.entity_id
_entity_poly.type
_entity_poly.pdbx_seq_one_letter_code
_entity_poly.pdbx_strand_id
1 'polypeptide(L)'
;MSETHRASGYRIYWIVWFILLVVTVGMMFLGTTALTRILILVLLAGMLLKASLIGGYFMHLRFERPILVVIVAVGILATAGVLFFLIAPDGVRVLNASGHGDLNIGGGR
;
A
#
# COMPACT_ATOMS: atom_id res chain seq x y z
N MET A 1 -19.67 27.17 -27.30
CA MET A 1 -19.64 25.69 -27.32
C MET A 1 -18.27 25.20 -26.86
N SER A 2 -17.96 25.28 -25.55
CA SER A 2 -16.64 24.96 -24.99
C SER A 2 -16.69 24.05 -23.75
N GLU A 3 -17.86 23.54 -23.37
CA GLU A 3 -18.05 22.80 -22.11
C GLU A 3 -17.89 21.27 -22.23
N THR A 4 -17.89 20.72 -23.45
CA THR A 4 -17.84 19.26 -23.67
C THR A 4 -16.43 18.66 -23.53
N HIS A 5 -15.36 19.46 -23.58
CA HIS A 5 -13.98 18.97 -23.44
C HIS A 5 -13.48 18.87 -21.99
N ARG A 6 -14.09 19.57 -21.01
CA ARG A 6 -13.73 19.47 -19.58
C ARG A 6 -14.40 18.29 -18.86
N ALA A 7 -15.58 17.88 -19.32
CA ALA A 7 -16.34 16.78 -18.73
C ALA A 7 -15.62 15.42 -18.83
N SER A 8 -14.82 15.21 -19.88
CA SER A 8 -14.08 13.95 -20.08
C SER A 8 -12.99 13.74 -19.01
N GLY A 9 -12.28 14.80 -18.61
CA GLY A 9 -11.24 14.73 -17.59
C GLY A 9 -11.79 14.37 -16.21
N TYR A 10 -12.89 15.00 -15.80
CA TYR A 10 -13.50 14.77 -14.48
C TYR A 10 -14.05 13.35 -14.30
N ARG A 11 -14.53 12.74 -15.40
CA ARG A 11 -15.04 11.36 -15.41
C ARG A 11 -13.94 10.34 -15.10
N ILE A 12 -12.73 10.56 -15.63
CA ILE A 12 -11.56 9.72 -15.33
C ILE A 12 -11.23 9.77 -13.84
N TYR A 13 -11.20 10.95 -13.22
CA TYR A 13 -10.88 11.10 -11.79
C TYR A 13 -11.88 10.35 -10.90
N TRP A 14 -13.16 10.43 -11.22
CA TRP A 14 -14.21 9.70 -10.51
C TRP A 14 -14.09 8.18 -10.64
N ILE A 15 -13.76 7.68 -11.84
CA ILE A 15 -13.54 6.25 -12.07
C ILE A 15 -12.32 5.76 -11.28
N VAL A 16 -11.20 6.47 -11.35
CA VAL A 16 -9.98 6.14 -10.61
C VAL A 16 -10.21 6.17 -9.10
N TRP A 17 -10.96 7.17 -8.61
CA TRP A 17 -11.35 7.25 -7.21
C TRP A 17 -12.16 6.03 -6.76
N PHE A 18 -13.13 5.60 -7.57
CA PHE A 18 -13.94 4.43 -7.25
C PHE A 18 -13.11 3.14 -7.27
N ILE A 19 -12.18 3.00 -8.23
CA ILE A 19 -11.24 1.86 -8.27
C ILE A 19 -10.34 1.84 -7.03
N LEU A 20 -9.78 2.99 -6.63
CA LEU A 20 -8.97 3.13 -5.42
C LEU A 20 -9.75 2.71 -4.17
N LEU A 21 -11.03 3.12 -4.08
CA LEU A 21 -11.91 2.74 -2.99
C LEU A 21 -12.12 1.22 -2.95
N VAL A 22 -12.51 0.61 -4.07
CA VAL A 22 -12.76 -0.84 -4.17
C VAL A 22 -11.51 -1.64 -3.85
N VAL A 23 -10.35 -1.25 -4.37
CA VAL A 23 -9.06 -1.91 -4.09
C VAL A 23 -8.72 -1.82 -2.60
N THR A 24 -8.95 -0.66 -1.97
CA THR A 24 -8.68 -0.46 -0.54
C THR A 24 -9.59 -1.33 0.33
N VAL A 25 -10.89 -1.32 0.03
CA VAL A 25 -11.88 -2.13 0.74
C VAL A 25 -11.58 -3.63 0.57
N GLY A 26 -11.25 -4.06 -0.66
CA GLY A 26 -10.84 -5.44 -0.93
C GLY A 26 -9.61 -5.87 -0.13
N MET A 27 -8.57 -5.03 -0.08
CA MET A 27 -7.40 -5.29 0.76
C MET A 27 -7.74 -5.35 2.25
N MET A 28 -8.66 -4.51 2.73
CA MET A 28 -9.10 -4.51 4.13
C MET A 28 -9.76 -5.84 4.51
N PHE A 29 -10.61 -6.40 3.63
CA PHE A 29 -11.22 -7.71 3.85
C PHE A 29 -10.21 -8.87 3.75
N LEU A 30 -9.21 -8.77 2.87
CA LEU A 30 -8.15 -9.79 2.80
C LEU A 30 -7.24 -9.76 4.04
N GLY A 31 -7.04 -8.58 4.64
CA GLY A 31 -6.21 -8.40 5.83
C GLY A 31 -6.78 -8.99 7.12
N THR A 32 -8.07 -9.31 7.17
CA THR A 32 -8.69 -9.98 8.34
C THR A 32 -8.53 -11.50 8.31
N THR A 33 -8.06 -12.06 7.19
CA THR A 33 -7.87 -13.51 7.00
C THR A 33 -6.42 -13.89 7.30
N ALA A 34 -6.18 -15.12 7.76
CA ALA A 34 -4.85 -15.63 8.10
C ALA A 34 -3.81 -15.34 6.99
N LEU A 35 -2.73 -14.68 7.38
CA LEU A 35 -1.74 -14.07 6.49
C LEU A 35 -0.92 -15.12 5.73
N THR A 36 -1.52 -15.67 4.66
CA THR A 36 -0.85 -16.61 3.76
C THR A 36 0.11 -15.84 2.85
N ARG A 37 1.22 -16.47 2.45
CA ARG A 37 2.25 -15.87 1.57
C ARG A 37 1.66 -15.25 0.29
N ILE A 38 0.59 -15.85 -0.24
CA ILE A 38 -0.17 -15.36 -1.39
C ILE A 38 -0.90 -14.05 -1.07
N LEU A 39 -1.54 -13.95 0.09
CA LEU A 39 -2.24 -12.73 0.52
C LEU A 39 -1.26 -11.56 0.67
N ILE A 40 -0.06 -11.79 1.21
CA ILE A 40 0.98 -10.76 1.30
C ILE A 40 1.32 -10.20 -0.08
N LEU A 41 1.48 -11.06 -1.10
CA LEU A 41 1.75 -10.62 -2.47
C LEU A 41 0.57 -9.84 -3.07
N VAL A 42 -0.67 -10.26 -2.80
CA VAL A 42 -1.87 -9.54 -3.25
C VAL A 42 -1.99 -8.17 -2.59
N LEU A 43 -1.72 -8.07 -1.28
CA LEU A 43 -1.70 -6.79 -0.56
C LEU A 43 -0.59 -5.88 -1.11
N LEU A 44 0.62 -6.42 -1.33
CA LEU A 44 1.73 -5.67 -1.90
C LEU A 44 1.38 -5.15 -3.30
N ALA A 45 0.83 -6.01 -4.16
CA ALA A 45 0.38 -5.64 -5.50
C ALA A 45 -0.71 -4.55 -5.45
N GLY A 46 -1.68 -4.67 -4.55
CA GLY A 46 -2.70 -3.64 -4.32
C GLY A 46 -2.10 -2.31 -3.85
N MET A 47 -1.04 -2.34 -3.05
CA MET A 47 -0.30 -1.14 -2.65
C MET A 47 0.45 -0.47 -3.79
N LEU A 48 1.11 -1.25 -4.66
CA LEU A 48 1.78 -0.73 -5.84
C LEU A 48 0.76 -0.18 -6.86
N LEU A 49 -0.38 -0.85 -7.00
CA LEU A 49 -1.46 -0.45 -7.91
C LEU A 49 -1.99 0.94 -7.52
N LYS A 50 -2.38 1.15 -6.25
CA LYS A 50 -2.85 2.47 -5.81
C LYS A 50 -1.80 3.58 -6.04
N ALA A 51 -0.53 3.30 -5.75
CA ALA A 51 0.56 4.26 -5.96
C ALA A 51 0.71 4.62 -7.44
N SER A 52 0.58 3.63 -8.33
CA SER A 52 0.66 3.80 -9.78
C SER A 52 -0.55 4.56 -10.34
N LEU A 53 -1.76 4.28 -9.84
CA LEU A 53 -2.97 5.02 -10.22
C LEU A 53 -2.90 6.48 -9.75
N ILE A 54 -2.43 6.75 -8.53
CA ILE A 54 -2.27 8.12 -8.03
C ILE A 54 -1.18 8.87 -8.81
N GLY A 55 -0.01 8.25 -9.01
CA GLY A 55 1.09 8.86 -9.77
C GLY A 55 0.74 9.10 -11.25
N GLY A 56 0.05 8.15 -11.88
CA GLY A 56 -0.29 8.19 -13.30
C GLY A 56 -1.48 9.10 -13.62
N TYR A 57 -2.54 9.06 -12.81
CA TYR A 57 -3.79 9.79 -13.08
C TYR A 57 -3.92 11.10 -12.30
N PHE A 58 -3.46 11.17 -11.05
CA PHE A 58 -3.61 12.38 -10.23
C PHE A 58 -2.40 13.32 -10.30
N MET A 59 -1.19 12.78 -10.45
CA MET A 59 0.02 13.61 -10.53
C MET A 59 0.47 13.98 -11.95
N HIS A 60 -0.27 13.60 -13.00
CA HIS A 60 0.03 13.96 -14.40
C HIS A 60 1.49 13.69 -14.83
N LEU A 61 2.20 12.75 -14.17
CA LEU A 61 3.62 12.44 -14.41
C LEU A 61 3.91 11.99 -15.85
N ARG A 62 2.88 11.44 -16.51
CA ARG A 62 2.94 10.96 -17.90
C ARG A 62 3.21 12.07 -18.92
N PHE A 63 2.85 13.32 -18.63
CA PHE A 63 2.80 14.36 -19.66
C PHE A 63 3.94 15.36 -19.64
N GLU A 64 4.78 15.40 -18.60
CA GLU A 64 5.81 16.45 -18.55
C GLU A 64 7.24 15.94 -18.36
N ARG A 65 7.59 15.03 -17.42
CA ARG A 65 8.99 14.58 -17.29
C ARG A 65 9.18 13.18 -16.69
N PRO A 66 9.95 12.27 -17.33
CA PRO A 66 10.28 10.95 -16.79
C PRO A 66 11.08 11.03 -15.47
N ILE A 67 11.78 12.13 -15.21
CA ILE A 67 12.52 12.37 -13.96
C ILE A 67 11.62 12.36 -12.72
N LEU A 68 10.35 12.79 -12.85
CA LEU A 68 9.41 12.80 -11.73
C LEU A 68 9.02 11.38 -11.33
N VAL A 69 8.91 10.45 -12.29
CA VAL A 69 8.67 9.03 -12.02
C VAL A 69 9.83 8.45 -11.21
N VAL A 70 11.06 8.78 -11.59
CA VAL A 70 12.27 8.33 -10.89
C VAL A 70 12.31 8.87 -9.46
N ILE A 71 12.05 10.17 -9.26
CA ILE A 71 12.05 10.78 -7.91
C ILE A 71 11.00 10.14 -7.01
N VAL A 72 9.77 9.92 -7.52
CA VAL A 72 8.70 9.28 -6.74
C VAL A 72 9.05 7.83 -6.43
N ALA A 73 9.56 7.07 -7.41
CA ALA A 73 9.97 5.68 -7.20
C ALA A 73 11.10 5.57 -6.16
N VAL A 74 12.11 6.44 -6.24
CA VAL A 74 13.20 6.52 -5.28
C VAL A 74 12.69 6.91 -3.90
N GLY A 75 11.78 7.90 -3.80
CA GLY A 75 11.17 8.30 -2.54
C GLY A 75 10.38 7.17 -1.88
N ILE A 76 9.59 6.41 -2.66
CA ILE A 76 8.86 5.23 -2.18
C ILE A 76 9.84 4.15 -1.70
N LEU A 77 10.86 3.81 -2.50
CA LEU A 77 11.87 2.81 -2.14
C LEU A 77 12.66 3.20 -0.89
N ALA A 78 13.08 4.46 -0.79
CA ALA A 78 13.81 4.97 0.37
C ALA A 78 12.93 4.91 1.63
N THR A 79 11.70 5.39 1.55
CA THR A 79 10.76 5.38 2.68
C THR A 79 10.42 3.95 3.10
N ALA A 80 10.15 3.05 2.13
CA ALA A 80 9.90 1.64 2.39
C ALA A 80 11.12 0.95 3.03
N GLY A 81 12.33 1.27 2.57
CA GLY A 81 13.57 0.77 3.16
C GLY A 81 13.74 1.22 4.61
N VAL A 82 13.56 2.52 4.89
CA VAL A 82 13.65 3.07 6.26
C VAL A 82 12.62 2.40 7.18
N LEU A 83 11.36 2.31 6.75
CA LEU A 83 10.30 1.64 7.49
C LEU A 83 10.62 0.17 7.75
N PHE A 84 11.14 -0.55 6.75
CA PHE A 84 11.55 -1.94 6.89
C PHE A 84 12.65 -2.10 7.94
N PHE A 85 13.69 -1.27 7.90
CA PHE A 85 14.79 -1.34 8.87
C PHE A 85 14.37 -0.94 10.30
N LEU A 86 13.38 -0.05 10.45
CA LEU A 86 12.81 0.29 11.76
C LEU A 86 11.91 -0.83 12.31
N ILE A 87 11.02 -1.36 11.48
CA ILE A 87 9.95 -2.28 11.93
C ILE A 87 10.43 -3.74 12.02
N ALA A 88 11.32 -4.18 11.13
CA ALA A 88 11.83 -5.56 11.12
C ALA A 88 12.46 -6.00 12.45
N PRO A 89 13.36 -5.23 13.10
CA PRO A 89 13.93 -5.63 14.39
C PRO A 89 12.88 -5.69 15.49
N ASP A 90 11.88 -4.81 15.48
CA ASP A 90 10.79 -4.83 16.46
C ASP A 90 9.89 -6.07 16.29
N GLY A 91 9.58 -6.46 15.05
CA GLY A 91 8.85 -7.70 14.77
C GLY A 91 9.59 -8.94 15.27
N VAL A 92 10.91 -9.00 15.08
CA VAL A 92 11.75 -10.10 15.59
C VAL A 92 11.79 -10.11 17.12
N ARG A 93 11.89 -8.94 17.75
CA ARG A 93 11.86 -8.81 19.22
C ARG A 93 10.53 -9.30 19.80
N VAL A 94 9.40 -8.96 19.18
CA VAL A 94 8.08 -9.43 19.60
C VAL A 94 7.97 -10.95 19.43
N LEU A 95 8.41 -11.52 18.31
CA LEU A 95 8.36 -12.97 18.10
C LEU A 95 9.21 -13.72 19.13
N ASN A 96 10.41 -13.22 19.45
CA ASN A 96 11.29 -13.81 20.45
C ASN A 96 10.74 -13.63 21.89
N ALA A 97 10.07 -12.50 22.18
CA ALA A 97 9.43 -12.27 23.47
C ALA A 97 8.20 -13.17 23.68
N SER A 98 7.41 -13.42 22.63
CA SER A 98 6.28 -14.35 22.67
C SER A 98 6.72 -15.80 22.93
N GLY A 99 7.92 -16.20 22.45
CA GLY A 99 8.49 -17.52 22.72
C GLY A 99 8.88 -17.79 24.18
N HIS A 100 8.99 -16.75 25.02
CA HIS A 100 9.28 -16.88 26.46
C HIS A 100 8.04 -16.67 27.36
N GLY A 101 6.92 -16.19 26.82
CA GLY A 101 5.68 -15.95 27.58
C GLY A 101 4.82 -17.20 27.80
N ASP A 102 4.88 -18.18 26.88
CA ASP A 102 4.05 -19.40 26.95
C ASP A 102 4.54 -20.44 27.97
N LEU A 103 5.70 -20.23 28.62
CA LEU A 103 6.22 -21.15 29.64
C LEU A 103 5.82 -20.75 31.08
N ASN A 104 5.08 -19.66 31.28
CA ASN A 104 4.74 -19.15 32.63
C ASN A 104 3.23 -18.95 32.88
N ILE A 105 2.34 -19.49 32.04
CA ILE A 105 0.87 -19.47 32.24
C ILE A 105 0.37 -20.92 32.46
N GLY A 106 1.08 -21.68 33.30
CA GLY A 106 0.77 -23.08 33.60
C GLY A 106 0.94 -23.46 35.06
N GLY A 107 0.91 -22.50 35.99
CA GLY A 107 1.12 -22.75 37.40
C GLY A 107 0.48 -21.71 38.30
N GLY A 108 -0.68 -22.07 38.87
CA GLY A 108 -1.24 -21.40 40.04
C GLY A 108 -2.46 -20.53 39.76
N ARG A 109 -3.62 -21.17 39.62
CA ARG A 109 -4.72 -21.18 40.61
C ARG A 109 -5.93 -21.89 40.03
#